data_AF-A0AAQ3SI22-F1
#
_entry.id   AF-A0AAQ3SI22-F1
#
_cell.length_a   1.000
_cell.length_b   1.000
_cell.length_c   1.000
_cell.angle_alpha   90.00
_cell.angle_beta   90.00
_cell.angle_gamma   90.00
#
_symmetry.space_group_name_H-M   'P 1'
#
loop_
_entity.id
_entity.type
_entity.pdbx_description
1 polymer ?
#
loop_
_entity_poly.entity_id
_entity_poly.type
_entity_poly.pdbx_seq_one_letter_code
_entity_poly.pdbx_strand_id
1 'polypeptide(L)'
;MGRAPNKRNASEGAIRLDNNYFREGCVYSDRTFRRRFRMRKPLFYKLEQALLEYNPKYWEQGYDATNKPGHSTKQKMTAALHMLCYGKSADSLDAELAMSETAILDALRHFTHDIVHIFREEYM
;
A
#
# COMPACT_ATOMS: atom_id res chain seq x y z
N MET A 1 11.06 -9.76 23.38
CA MET A 1 10.94 -10.87 22.42
C MET A 1 10.63 -10.29 21.05
N GLY A 2 11.45 -10.55 20.03
CA GLY A 2 11.24 -10.05 18.66
C GLY A 2 10.22 -10.92 17.91
N ARG A 3 9.44 -10.30 17.01
CA ARG A 3 8.58 -11.05 16.08
C ARG A 3 9.46 -11.86 15.12
N ALA A 4 9.04 -13.07 14.79
CA ALA A 4 9.74 -13.91 13.82
C ALA A 4 9.87 -13.19 12.47
N PRO A 5 10.99 -13.36 11.74
CA PRO A 5 11.20 -12.72 10.45
C PRO A 5 10.09 -13.08 9.47
N ASN A 6 9.60 -12.08 8.73
CA ASN A 6 8.63 -12.32 7.66
C ASN A 6 9.30 -13.17 6.57
N LYS A 7 8.82 -14.40 6.35
CA LYS A 7 9.31 -15.29 5.28
C LYS A 7 8.87 -14.80 3.89
N ARG A 8 7.91 -13.87 3.82
CA ARG A 8 7.41 -13.28 2.58
C ARG A 8 8.43 -12.25 2.08
N ASN A 9 8.86 -12.36 0.82
CA ASN A 9 9.81 -11.43 0.21
C ASN A 9 9.12 -10.10 -0.12
N ALA A 10 9.01 -9.22 0.87
CA ALA A 10 8.33 -7.92 0.76
C ALA A 10 8.85 -7.09 -0.42
N SER A 11 10.16 -7.08 -0.63
CA SER A 11 10.84 -6.38 -1.72
C SER A 11 10.40 -6.90 -3.10
N GLU A 12 10.31 -8.22 -3.26
CA GLU A 12 9.85 -8.83 -4.51
C GLU A 12 8.37 -8.52 -4.78
N GLY A 13 7.54 -8.53 -3.73
CA GLY A 13 6.15 -8.05 -3.83
C GLY A 13 6.07 -6.59 -4.29
N ALA A 14 6.96 -5.73 -3.79
CA ALA A 14 7.02 -4.32 -4.18
C ALA A 14 7.42 -4.15 -5.65
N ILE A 15 8.46 -4.86 -6.08
CA ILE A 15 8.95 -4.85 -7.47
C ILE A 15 7.86 -5.36 -8.41
N ARG A 16 7.16 -6.45 -8.06
CA ARG A 16 6.06 -6.98 -8.88
C ARG A 16 4.92 -6.00 -9.00
N LEU A 17 4.53 -5.36 -7.91
CA LEU A 17 3.47 -4.35 -7.90
C LEU A 17 3.84 -3.16 -8.79
N ASP A 18 5.07 -2.67 -8.66
CA ASP A 18 5.57 -1.54 -9.43
C ASP A 18 5.63 -1.88 -10.93
N ASN A 19 6.16 -3.05 -11.28
CA ASN A 19 6.23 -3.54 -12.65
C ASN A 19 4.87 -3.68 -13.31
N ASN A 20 3.87 -4.09 -12.55
CA ASN A 20 2.52 -4.30 -13.06
C ASN A 20 1.76 -3.00 -13.29
N TYR A 21 1.93 -2.00 -12.41
CA TYR A 21 1.00 -0.87 -12.37
C TYR A 21 1.64 0.52 -12.41
N PHE A 22 2.85 0.72 -11.91
CA PHE A 22 3.33 2.07 -11.58
C PHE A 22 4.54 2.52 -12.38
N ARG A 23 5.45 1.62 -12.74
CA ARG A 23 6.63 1.98 -13.55
C ARG A 23 6.26 2.46 -14.95
N GLU A 24 7.21 3.13 -15.58
CA GLU A 24 7.14 3.37 -17.03
C GLU A 24 7.15 2.04 -17.81
N GLY A 25 6.27 1.95 -18.81
CA GLY A 25 6.05 0.70 -19.56
C GLY A 25 5.46 -0.43 -18.70
N CYS A 26 4.72 -0.11 -17.64
CA CYS A 26 4.07 -1.13 -16.80
C CYS A 26 3.12 -2.04 -17.60
N VAL A 27 2.96 -3.28 -17.13
CA VAL A 27 2.17 -4.32 -17.82
C VAL A 27 0.72 -3.89 -18.03
N TYR A 28 0.12 -3.21 -17.04
CA TYR A 28 -1.28 -2.83 -17.10
C TYR A 28 -1.47 -1.37 -17.50
N SER A 29 -2.35 -1.16 -18.48
CA SER A 29 -2.78 0.17 -18.92
C SER A 29 -3.52 0.94 -17.82
N ASP A 30 -3.62 2.25 -17.98
CA ASP A 30 -4.37 3.15 -17.09
C ASP A 30 -5.85 2.76 -16.95
N ARG A 31 -6.46 2.18 -17.98
CA ARG A 31 -7.82 1.63 -17.91
C ARG A 31 -7.89 0.46 -16.94
N THR A 32 -6.92 -0.45 -16.99
CA THR A 32 -6.84 -1.57 -16.05
C THR A 32 -6.52 -1.08 -14.65
N PHE A 33 -5.61 -0.11 -14.50
CA PHE A 33 -5.32 0.55 -13.23
C PHE A 33 -6.60 1.13 -12.62
N ARG A 34 -7.35 1.95 -13.37
CA ARG A 34 -8.59 2.56 -12.88
C ARG A 34 -9.63 1.52 -12.48
N ARG A 35 -9.74 0.42 -13.23
CA ARG A 35 -10.63 -0.68 -12.85
C ARG A 35 -10.19 -1.30 -11.52
N ARG A 36 -8.89 -1.59 -11.35
CA ARG A 36 -8.33 -2.28 -10.17
C ARG A 36 -8.30 -1.39 -8.92
N PHE A 37 -7.86 -0.15 -9.03
CA PHE A 37 -7.73 0.77 -7.89
C PHE A 37 -8.95 1.69 -7.66
N ARG A 38 -9.96 1.62 -8.54
CA ARG A 38 -11.16 2.49 -8.54
C ARG A 38 -10.86 3.99 -8.66
N MET A 39 -9.63 4.35 -9.03
CA MET A 39 -9.18 5.73 -9.24
C MET A 39 -8.14 5.82 -10.34
N ARG A 40 -7.89 7.02 -10.86
CA ARG A 40 -6.81 7.26 -11.84
C ARG A 40 -5.45 7.35 -11.11
N LYS A 41 -4.37 6.99 -11.79
CA LYS A 41 -2.99 7.09 -11.24
C LYS A 41 -2.66 8.46 -10.63
N PRO A 42 -3.00 9.61 -11.25
CA PRO A 42 -2.71 10.91 -10.65
C PRO A 42 -3.34 11.10 -9.27
N LEU A 43 -4.56 10.58 -9.05
CA LEU A 43 -5.18 10.63 -7.73
C LEU A 43 -4.47 9.70 -6.74
N PHE A 44 -4.06 8.51 -7.18
CA PHE A 44 -3.25 7.62 -6.35
C PHE A 44 -1.96 8.30 -5.89
N TYR A 45 -1.23 8.96 -6.79
CA TYR A 45 0.00 9.66 -6.43
C TYR A 45 -0.26 10.87 -5.52
N LYS A 46 -1.36 11.60 -5.71
CA LYS A 46 -1.77 12.66 -4.77
C LYS A 46 -2.01 12.11 -3.36
N LEU A 47 -2.67 10.95 -3.25
CA LEU A 47 -2.87 10.27 -1.97
C LEU A 47 -1.54 9.76 -1.38
N GLU A 48 -0.67 9.19 -2.21
CA GLU A 48 0.66 8.71 -1.79
C GLU A 48 1.48 9.85 -1.18
N GLN A 49 1.51 10.99 -1.86
CA GLN A 49 2.21 12.19 -1.37
C GLN A 49 1.60 12.72 -0.07
N ALA A 50 0.27 12.88 -0.01
CA ALA A 50 -0.38 13.42 1.18
C ALA A 50 -0.18 12.54 2.43
N LEU A 51 -0.21 11.21 2.26
CA LEU A 51 0.06 10.27 3.34
C LEU A 51 1.52 10.31 3.80
N LEU A 52 2.46 10.41 2.87
CA LEU A 52 3.89 10.56 3.17
C LEU A 52 4.17 11.86 3.93
N GLU A 53 3.51 12.96 3.57
CA GLU A 53 3.65 14.25 4.25
C GLU A 53 3.04 14.23 5.66
N TYR A 54 1.87 13.60 5.82
CA TYR A 54 1.15 13.57 7.09
C TYR A 54 1.79 12.63 8.14
N ASN A 55 2.21 11.43 7.73
CA ASN A 55 2.73 10.41 8.65
C ASN A 55 3.90 9.64 8.01
N PRO A 56 5.06 10.31 7.78
CA PRO A 56 6.21 9.71 7.12
C PRO A 56 6.74 8.49 7.89
N LYS A 57 6.69 8.53 9.23
CA LYS A 57 7.13 7.44 10.11
C LYS A 57 6.46 6.10 9.79
N TYR A 58 5.18 6.12 9.40
CA TYR A 58 4.47 4.91 9.00
C TYR A 58 4.54 4.67 7.50
N TRP A 59 4.35 5.70 6.67
CA TRP A 59 4.15 5.51 5.23
C TRP A 59 5.45 5.25 4.48
N GLU A 60 6.55 5.89 4.86
CA GLU A 60 7.85 5.66 4.24
C GLU A 60 8.29 4.19 4.37
N GLN A 61 9.07 3.74 3.39
CA GLN A 61 9.66 2.41 3.44
C GLN A 61 10.82 2.42 4.44
N GLY A 62 10.57 1.87 5.63
CA GLY A 62 11.61 1.63 6.62
C GLY A 62 12.47 0.40 6.30
N TYR A 63 13.51 0.21 7.10
CA TYR A 63 14.34 -1.00 7.11
C TYR A 63 14.10 -1.76 8.41
N ASP A 64 14.07 -3.10 8.34
CA ASP A 64 13.97 -3.93 9.53
C ASP A 64 15.32 -4.02 10.29
N ALA A 65 15.32 -4.67 11.46
CA ALA A 65 16.52 -4.85 12.28
C ALA A 65 17.63 -5.66 11.58
N THR A 66 17.33 -6.32 10.47
CA THR A 66 18.29 -7.05 9.62
C THR A 66 18.68 -6.26 8.36
N ASN A 67 18.35 -4.97 8.32
CA ASN A 67 18.60 -4.06 7.20
C ASN A 67 17.89 -4.48 5.89
N LYS A 68 16.78 -5.20 5.97
CA LYS A 68 15.95 -5.51 4.81
C LYS A 68 14.87 -4.44 4.63
N PRO A 69 14.58 -4.03 3.38
CA PRO A 69 13.50 -3.07 3.14
C PRO A 69 12.16 -3.66 3.59
N GLY A 70 11.40 -2.87 4.33
CA GLY A 70 10.02 -3.19 4.68
C GLY A 70 9.06 -2.99 3.51
N HIS A 71 7.76 -2.98 3.80
CA HIS A 71 6.73 -2.73 2.77
C HIS A 71 6.79 -1.29 2.26
N SER A 72 6.69 -1.12 0.95
CA SER A 72 6.64 0.21 0.32
C SER A 72 5.30 0.91 0.58
N THR A 73 5.27 2.23 0.41
CA THR A 73 4.04 3.04 0.48
C THR A 73 2.97 2.50 -0.47
N LYS A 74 3.36 2.19 -1.71
CA LYS A 74 2.48 1.61 -2.73
C LYS A 74 1.89 0.28 -2.30
N GLN A 75 2.67 -0.61 -1.67
CA GLN A 75 2.15 -1.87 -1.14
C GLN A 75 1.11 -1.65 -0.05
N LYS A 76 1.42 -0.81 0.96
CA LYS A 76 0.50 -0.47 2.06
C LYS A 76 -0.80 0.14 1.55
N MET A 77 -0.71 1.12 0.66
CA MET A 77 -1.88 1.75 0.03
C MET A 77 -2.68 0.75 -0.80
N THR A 78 -2.03 -0.10 -1.58
CA THR A 78 -2.72 -1.13 -2.40
C THR A 78 -3.49 -2.10 -1.52
N ALA A 79 -2.91 -2.54 -0.39
CA ALA A 79 -3.59 -3.40 0.56
C ALA A 79 -4.86 -2.74 1.10
N ALA A 80 -4.75 -1.52 1.63
CA ALA A 80 -5.89 -0.78 2.17
C ALA A 80 -6.98 -0.53 1.11
N LEU A 81 -6.60 -0.04 -0.07
CA LEU A 81 -7.54 0.23 -1.16
C LEU A 81 -8.24 -1.02 -1.66
N HIS A 82 -7.52 -2.14 -1.79
CA HIS A 82 -8.14 -3.39 -2.21
C HIS A 82 -9.13 -3.94 -1.18
N MET A 83 -8.84 -3.79 0.12
CA MET A 83 -9.82 -4.12 1.18
C MET A 83 -11.05 -3.21 1.10
N LEU A 84 -10.86 -1.89 0.99
CA LEU A 84 -11.97 -0.92 0.94
C LEU A 84 -12.83 -1.04 -0.32
N CYS A 85 -12.21 -1.26 -1.49
CA CYS A 85 -12.91 -1.25 -2.78
C CYS A 85 -13.59 -2.58 -3.11
N TYR A 86 -13.10 -3.70 -2.57
CA TYR A 86 -13.56 -5.04 -2.94
C TYR A 86 -13.99 -5.91 -1.76
N GLY A 87 -13.79 -5.45 -0.52
CA GLY A 87 -14.00 -6.30 0.66
C GLY A 87 -13.08 -7.51 0.68
N LYS A 88 -11.89 -7.43 0.07
CA LYS A 88 -10.93 -8.54 0.06
C LYS A 88 -10.50 -8.88 1.49
N SER A 89 -10.41 -10.17 1.80
CA SER A 89 -9.79 -10.63 3.05
C SER A 89 -8.29 -10.34 3.05
N ALA A 90 -7.72 -10.16 4.24
CA ALA A 90 -6.29 -9.97 4.39
C ALA A 90 -5.51 -11.21 3.89
N ASP A 91 -6.03 -12.41 4.11
CA ASP A 91 -5.46 -13.66 3.58
C ASP A 91 -5.35 -13.68 2.05
N SER A 92 -6.35 -13.17 1.34
CA SER A 92 -6.30 -13.08 -0.12
C SER A 92 -5.23 -12.10 -0.62
N LEU A 93 -4.94 -11.06 0.16
CA LEU A 93 -3.98 -10.02 -0.21
C LEU A 93 -2.55 -10.35 0.21
N ASP A 94 -2.39 -11.24 1.19
CA ASP A 94 -1.12 -11.76 1.68
C ASP A 94 -0.25 -12.27 0.50
N ALA A 95 -0.85 -13.05 -0.40
CA ALA A 95 -0.15 -13.72 -1.49
C ALA A 95 0.09 -12.75 -2.67
N GLU A 96 -0.83 -11.81 -2.86
CA GLU A 96 -0.77 -10.82 -3.94
C GLU A 96 0.28 -9.73 -3.64
N LEU A 97 0.44 -9.32 -2.39
CA LEU A 97 1.29 -8.20 -2.00
C LEU A 97 2.55 -8.60 -1.24
N ALA A 98 2.70 -9.89 -0.91
CA ALA A 98 3.76 -10.42 -0.05
C ALA A 98 3.79 -9.74 1.34
N MET A 99 2.60 -9.44 1.87
CA MET A 99 2.40 -8.80 3.18
C MET A 99 1.84 -9.82 4.18
N SER A 100 2.12 -9.66 5.48
CA SER A 100 1.40 -10.41 6.50
C SER A 100 -0.02 -9.86 6.67
N GLU A 101 -0.97 -10.71 7.09
CA GLU A 101 -2.32 -10.28 7.47
C GLU A 101 -2.28 -9.09 8.44
N THR A 102 -1.44 -9.17 9.47
CA THR A 102 -1.25 -8.07 10.43
C THR A 102 -0.81 -6.76 9.77
N ALA A 103 0.11 -6.81 8.82
CA ALA A 103 0.57 -5.62 8.10
C ALA A 103 -0.51 -5.05 7.16
N ILE A 104 -1.34 -5.92 6.58
CA ILE A 104 -2.49 -5.51 5.75
C ILE A 104 -3.54 -4.80 6.59
N LEU A 105 -3.90 -5.36 7.75
CA LEU A 105 -4.86 -4.75 8.68
C LEU A 105 -4.34 -3.43 9.25
N ASP A 106 -3.06 -3.36 9.59
CA ASP A 106 -2.44 -2.10 10.04
C ASP A 106 -2.44 -1.06 8.91
N ALA A 107 -2.18 -1.45 7.66
CA ALA A 107 -2.23 -0.55 6.52
C ALA A 107 -3.65 0.01 6.31
N LEU A 108 -4.68 -0.84 6.45
CA LEU A 108 -6.08 -0.40 6.40
C LEU A 108 -6.38 0.63 7.49
N ARG A 109 -6.01 0.35 8.74
CA ARG A 109 -6.24 1.25 9.88
C ARG A 109 -5.60 2.61 9.65
N HIS A 110 -4.29 2.62 9.37
CA HIS A 110 -3.55 3.86 9.09
C HIS A 110 -4.13 4.61 7.90
N PHE A 111 -4.48 3.91 6.81
CA PHE A 111 -5.08 4.55 5.64
C PHE A 111 -6.40 5.25 5.98
N THR A 112 -7.33 4.55 6.63
CA THR A 112 -8.63 5.13 6.98
C THR A 112 -8.53 6.28 7.96
N HIS A 113 -7.65 6.16 8.97
CA HIS A 113 -7.41 7.21 9.94
C HIS A 113 -6.78 8.44 9.27
N ASP A 114 -5.66 8.26 8.57
CA ASP A 114 -4.86 9.36 8.04
C ASP A 114 -5.61 10.09 6.91
N ILE A 115 -6.29 9.37 6.01
CA ILE A 115 -7.11 9.99 4.94
C ILE A 115 -8.23 10.85 5.52
N VAL A 116 -8.95 10.36 6.54
CA VAL A 116 -10.03 11.14 7.15
C VAL A 116 -9.47 12.42 7.77
N HIS A 117 -8.32 12.37 8.44
CA HIS A 117 -7.72 13.58 9.03
C HIS A 117 -7.17 14.54 7.99
N ILE A 118 -6.51 14.05 6.95
CA ILE A 118 -5.94 14.88 5.88
C ILE A 118 -7.04 15.63 5.13
N PHE A 119 -8.13 14.94 4.79
CA PHE A 119 -9.16 15.48 3.92
C PHE A 119 -10.41 15.97 4.67
N ARG A 120 -10.39 15.98 6.01
CA ARG A 120 -11.54 16.43 6.82
C ARG A 120 -12.01 17.82 6.43
N GLU A 121 -11.10 18.79 6.45
CA GLU A 121 -11.41 20.21 6.22
C GLU A 121 -11.86 20.50 4.77
N GLU A 122 -11.52 19.62 3.81
CA GLU A 122 -11.91 19.79 2.40
C GLU A 122 -13.33 19.27 2.12
N TYR A 123 -13.86 18.35 2.95
CA TYR A 123 -15.09 17.61 2.64
C TYR A 123 -16.10 17.44 3.79
N MET A 124 -15.79 17.87 5.02
CA MET A 124 -16.67 17.83 6.19
C MET A 124 -16.89 19.21 6.78
#